data_AF-A0A959CU18-F1
#
_entry.id   AF-A0A959CU18-F1
#
_cell.length_a   1.000
_cell.length_b   1.000
_cell.length_c   1.000
_cell.angle_alpha   90.00
_cell.angle_beta   90.00
_cell.angle_gamma   90.00
#
_symmetry.space_group_name_H-M   'P 1'
#
loop_
_entity.id
_entity.type
_entity.pdbx_description
1 polymer ?
#
loop_
_entity_poly.entity_id
_entity_poly.type
_entity_poly.pdbx_seq_one_letter_code
_entity_poly.pdbx_strand_id
1 'polypeptide(L)'
;IKMANLESLEFTEEEVENSVSFLSGTDKFFLELKQEINTEEERERLQKELDYYQGFVQSVMKKLNNDRFVNNAPAPVVEKERQKLADGESKIKNLEEALAQLG
;
A
#
# COMPACT_ATOMS: atom_id res chain seq x y z
N ILE A 1 -22.62 -3.21 24.61
CA ILE A 1 -23.26 -1.93 24.21
C ILE A 1 -22.60 -1.52 22.89
N LYS A 2 -23.35 -1.39 21.79
CA LYS A 2 -22.83 -0.89 20.52
C LYS A 2 -23.00 0.64 20.53
N MET A 3 -21.92 1.39 20.40
CA MET A 3 -21.92 2.86 20.40
C MET A 3 -21.19 3.32 19.15
N ALA A 4 -21.80 4.24 18.40
CA ALA A 4 -21.18 4.95 17.29
C ALA A 4 -21.23 6.45 17.58
N ASN A 5 -20.13 7.15 17.34
CA ASN A 5 -20.09 8.60 17.45
C ASN A 5 -20.51 9.14 16.08
N LEU A 6 -21.77 9.57 15.96
CA LEU A 6 -22.39 9.93 14.69
C LEU A 6 -22.25 11.43 14.45
N GLU A 7 -21.81 11.81 13.25
CA GLU A 7 -21.84 13.20 12.78
C GLU A 7 -23.24 13.58 12.26
N SER A 8 -23.92 12.64 11.60
CA SER A 8 -25.27 12.78 11.06
C SER A 8 -26.03 11.45 11.13
N LEU A 9 -27.35 11.53 11.05
CA LEU A 9 -28.26 10.38 10.96
C LEU A 9 -29.28 10.66 9.86
N GLU A 10 -29.33 9.79 8.85
CA GLU A 10 -30.26 9.87 7.73
C GLU A 10 -31.02 8.55 7.56
N PHE A 11 -32.25 8.64 7.08
CA PHE A 11 -33.08 7.47 6.77
C PHE A 11 -33.06 7.25 5.26
N THR A 12 -32.75 6.03 4.84
CA THR A 12 -32.75 5.63 3.43
C THR A 12 -33.54 4.33 3.26
N GLU A 13 -34.20 4.18 2.10
CA GLU A 13 -34.86 2.95 1.67
C GLU A 13 -33.95 2.09 0.77
N GLU A 14 -32.80 2.63 0.37
CA GLU A 14 -31.84 1.97 -0.52
C GLU A 14 -30.62 1.44 0.24
N GLU A 15 -29.94 0.44 -0.32
CA GLU A 15 -28.67 -0.03 0.25
C GLU A 15 -27.57 1.00 0.03
N VAL A 16 -26.87 1.34 1.10
CA VAL A 16 -25.74 2.27 1.05
C VAL A 16 -24.47 1.50 0.73
N GLU A 17 -23.89 1.76 -0.44
CA GLU A 17 -22.58 1.22 -0.82
C GLU A 17 -21.47 1.72 0.12
N ASN A 18 -20.43 0.92 0.34
CA ASN A 18 -19.31 1.25 1.25
C ASN A 18 -19.70 1.47 2.73
N SER A 19 -20.85 0.94 3.16
CA SER A 19 -21.30 1.02 4.56
C SER A 19 -21.19 -0.33 5.29
N VAL A 20 -21.00 -0.28 6.61
CA VAL A 20 -21.13 -1.46 7.47
C VAL A 20 -22.59 -1.58 7.89
N SER A 21 -23.29 -2.57 7.35
CA SER A 21 -24.67 -2.82 7.74
C SER A 21 -24.79 -3.74 8.95
N PHE A 22 -25.77 -3.49 9.81
CA PHE A 22 -26.16 -4.39 10.89
C PHE A 22 -27.67 -4.34 11.12
N LEU A 23 -28.24 -5.47 11.53
CA LEU A 23 -29.65 -5.57 11.91
C LEU A 23 -29.80 -5.29 13.41
N SER A 24 -30.80 -4.49 13.77
CA SER A 24 -31.22 -4.29 15.16
C SER A 24 -32.74 -4.27 15.22
N GLY A 25 -33.34 -5.35 15.73
CA GLY A 25 -34.78 -5.55 15.68
C GLY A 25 -35.26 -5.91 14.26
N THR A 26 -36.26 -5.18 13.76
CA THR A 26 -36.77 -5.29 12.38
C THR A 26 -36.07 -4.37 11.40
N ASP A 27 -35.21 -3.47 11.89
CA ASP A 27 -34.62 -2.40 11.11
C ASP A 27 -33.16 -2.73 10.75
N LYS A 28 -32.79 -2.43 9.50
CA LYS A 28 -31.44 -2.53 8.98
C LYS A 28 -30.77 -1.17 9.09
N PHE A 29 -29.67 -1.12 9.83
CA PHE A 29 -28.86 0.09 10.00
C PHE A 29 -27.65 -0.01 9.09
N PHE A 30 -27.32 1.09 8.44
CA PHE A 30 -26.10 1.25 7.64
C PHE A 30 -25.23 2.27 8.35
N LEU A 31 -24.03 1.85 8.75
CA LEU A 31 -23.00 2.77 9.18
C LEU A 31 -22.21 3.16 7.96
N GLU A 32 -22.51 4.34 7.41
CA GLU A 32 -21.56 5.05 6.58
C GLU A 32 -20.34 5.34 7.44
N LEU A 33 -19.38 4.42 7.38
CA LEU A 33 -18.04 4.78 7.74
C LEU A 33 -17.61 5.75 6.64
N LYS A 34 -17.70 7.05 6.91
CA LYS A 34 -16.75 8.03 6.34
C LYS A 34 -15.33 7.70 6.83
N GLN A 35 -14.91 6.44 6.78
CA GLN A 35 -13.61 6.19 6.20
C GLN A 35 -13.79 6.61 4.74
N GLU A 36 -13.58 7.90 4.48
CA GLU A 36 -12.64 8.20 3.42
C GLU A 36 -11.46 7.27 3.70
N ILE A 37 -11.47 6.09 3.08
CA ILE A 37 -10.22 5.52 2.61
C ILE A 37 -9.76 6.66 1.73
N ASN A 38 -8.93 7.54 2.30
CA ASN A 38 -8.45 8.71 1.64
C ASN A 38 -7.50 8.12 0.61
N THR A 39 -8.08 7.65 -0.49
CA THR A 39 -7.42 6.89 -1.54
C THR A 39 -6.33 7.76 -2.12
N GLU A 40 -6.49 9.09 -2.07
CA GLU A 40 -5.41 10.05 -2.28
C GLU A 40 -4.29 9.95 -1.24
N GLU A 41 -4.55 10.01 0.08
CA GLU A 41 -3.49 9.83 1.08
C GLU A 41 -2.83 8.45 1.04
N GLU A 42 -3.60 7.37 0.86
CA GLU A 42 -3.07 6.01 0.78
C GLU A 42 -2.27 5.82 -0.52
N ARG A 43 -2.73 6.39 -1.64
CA ARG A 43 -1.97 6.46 -2.89
C ARG A 43 -0.71 7.28 -2.71
N GLU A 44 -0.76 8.43 -2.04
CA GLU A 44 0.41 9.28 -1.82
C GLU A 44 1.42 8.57 -0.90
N ARG A 45 0.95 7.83 0.11
CA ARG A 45 1.77 7.00 1.00
C ARG A 45 2.46 5.88 0.21
N LEU A 46 1.70 5.13 -0.59
CA LEU A 46 2.23 4.06 -1.43
C LEU A 46 3.17 4.60 -2.52
N GLN A 47 2.89 5.77 -3.09
CA GLN A 47 3.76 6.43 -4.07
C GLN A 47 5.08 6.87 -3.43
N LYS A 48 5.05 7.45 -2.22
CA LYS A 48 6.27 7.77 -1.46
C LYS A 48 7.08 6.53 -1.13
N GLU A 49 6.41 5.44 -0.78
CA GLU A 49 7.07 4.16 -0.51
C GLU A 49 7.68 3.57 -1.78
N LEU A 50 6.97 3.63 -2.90
CA LEU A 50 7.46 3.24 -4.22
C LEU A 50 8.73 4.03 -4.60
N ASP A 51 8.70 5.36 -4.51
CA ASP A 51 9.82 6.23 -4.86
C ASP A 51 11.06 5.92 -4.00
N TYR A 52 10.86 5.63 -2.72
CA TYR A 52 11.92 5.20 -1.81
C TYR A 52 12.57 3.89 -2.27
N TYR A 53 11.76 2.86 -2.57
CA TYR A 53 12.29 1.57 -3.03
C TYR A 53 12.92 1.66 -4.42
N GLN A 54 12.37 2.47 -5.32
CA GLN A 54 12.98 2.74 -6.64
C GLN A 54 14.36 3.39 -6.48
N GLY A 55 14.49 4.39 -5.61
CA GLY A 55 15.77 5.01 -5.28
C GLY A 55 16.77 4.03 -4.66
N PHE A 56 16.29 3.14 -3.77
CA PHE A 56 17.09 2.08 -3.18
C PHE A 56 17.62 1.10 -4.23
N VAL A 57 16.73 0.56 -5.08
CA VAL A 57 17.10 -0.36 -6.16
C VAL A 57 18.08 0.28 -7.13
N GLN A 58 17.87 1.55 -7.52
CA GLN A 58 18.83 2.27 -8.37
C GLN A 58 20.22 2.40 -7.73
N SER A 59 20.29 2.64 -6.42
CA SER A 59 21.56 2.74 -5.70
C SER A 59 22.30 1.39 -5.68
N VAL A 60 21.58 0.30 -5.44
CA VAL A 60 22.12 -1.07 -5.47
C VAL A 60 22.53 -1.47 -6.88
N MET A 61 21.70 -1.16 -7.88
CA MET A 61 21.97 -1.43 -9.29
C MET A 61 23.22 -0.69 -9.77
N LYS A 62 23.41 0.58 -9.37
CA LYS A 62 24.64 1.34 -9.68
C LYS A 62 25.89 0.70 -9.08
N LYS A 63 25.80 0.10 -7.89
CA LYS A 63 26.92 -0.65 -7.29
C LYS A 63 27.21 -1.94 -8.07
N LEU A 64 26.16 -2.67 -8.44
CA LEU A 64 26.28 -3.93 -9.20
C LEU A 64 26.67 -3.72 -10.66
N ASN A 65 26.37 -2.58 -11.27
CA ASN A 65 26.78 -2.24 -12.63
C ASN A 65 28.22 -1.69 -12.71
N ASN A 66 28.85 -1.45 -11.56
CA ASN A 66 30.25 -1.09 -11.53
C ASN A 66 31.10 -2.36 -11.60
N ASP A 67 31.67 -2.64 -12.77
CA ASP A 67 32.53 -3.80 -12.99
C ASP A 67 33.70 -3.86 -12.00
N ARG A 68 34.20 -2.72 -11.49
CA ARG A 68 35.22 -2.74 -10.43
C ARG A 68 34.69 -3.26 -9.10
N PHE A 69 33.42 -3.04 -8.79
CA PHE A 69 32.78 -3.58 -7.59
C PHE A 69 32.50 -5.07 -7.76
N VAL A 70 31.95 -5.50 -8.90
CA VAL A 70 31.67 -6.92 -9.13
C VAL A 70 32.95 -7.76 -9.19
N ASN A 71 34.02 -7.22 -9.80
CA ASN A 71 35.28 -7.96 -9.93
C ASN A 71 36.21 -7.86 -8.71
N ASN A 72 36.15 -6.80 -7.89
CA ASN A 72 36.99 -6.67 -6.69
C ASN A 72 36.27 -6.96 -5.36
N ALA A 73 34.93 -6.92 -5.31
CA ALA A 73 34.22 -7.21 -4.08
C ALA A 73 34.14 -8.73 -3.84
N PRO A 74 34.16 -9.17 -2.58
CA PRO A 74 33.97 -10.58 -2.25
C PRO A 74 32.63 -11.10 -2.80
N ALA A 75 32.63 -12.31 -3.37
CA ALA A 75 31.44 -13.01 -3.84
C ALA A 75 30.21 -12.93 -2.88
N PRO A 76 30.36 -13.11 -1.55
CA PRO A 76 29.21 -12.99 -0.64
C PRO A 76 28.65 -11.55 -0.51
N VAL A 77 29.44 -10.52 -0.84
CA VAL A 77 28.98 -9.13 -0.85
C VAL A 77 28.18 -8.84 -2.13
N VAL A 78 28.69 -9.30 -3.28
CA VAL A 78 27.98 -9.18 -4.58
C VAL A 78 26.64 -9.91 -4.54
N GLU A 79 26.61 -11.12 -3.97
CA GLU A 79 25.39 -11.92 -3.84
C GLU A 79 24.37 -11.25 -2.91
N LYS A 80 24.81 -10.68 -1.79
CA LYS A 80 23.93 -9.92 -0.89
C LYS A 80 23.34 -8.69 -1.57
N GLU A 81 24.11 -7.98 -2.38
CA GLU A 81 23.60 -6.83 -3.13
C GLU A 81 22.63 -7.28 -4.24
N ARG A 82 22.86 -8.43 -4.89
CA ARG A 82 21.90 -9.02 -5.86
C ARG A 82 20.60 -9.45 -5.18
N GLN A 83 20.66 -10.07 -4.01
CA GLN A 83 19.46 -10.42 -3.24
C GLN A 83 18.67 -9.18 -2.84
N LYS A 84 19.33 -8.13 -2.32
CA LYS A 84 18.67 -6.86 -2.00
C LYS A 84 17.99 -6.22 -3.21
N LEU A 85 18.60 -6.35 -4.39
CA LEU A 85 18.01 -5.86 -5.63
C LEU A 85 16.73 -6.65 -5.97
N ALA A 86 16.78 -7.98 -5.94
CA ALA A 86 15.61 -8.83 -6.21
C ALA A 86 14.46 -8.62 -5.20
N ASP A 87 14.79 -8.48 -3.91
CA ASP A 87 13.82 -8.18 -2.85
C ASP A 87 13.19 -6.79 -3.05
N GLY A 88 14.02 -5.80 -3.42
CA GLY A 88 13.58 -4.45 -3.72
C GLY A 88 12.66 -4.38 -4.93
N GLU A 89 13.02 -5.04 -6.03
CA GLU A 89 12.19 -5.13 -7.25
C GLU A 89 10.85 -5.83 -6.97
N SER A 90 10.87 -6.91 -6.18
CA SER A 90 9.63 -7.60 -5.78
C SER A 90 8.73 -6.69 -4.94
N LYS A 91 9.29 -5.89 -4.03
CA LYS A 91 8.51 -4.91 -3.27
C LYS A 91 7.94 -3.80 -4.14
N ILE A 92 8.72 -3.25 -5.06
CA ILE A 92 8.25 -2.23 -6.02
C ILE A 92 7.06 -2.78 -6.79
N LYS A 93 7.18 -3.99 -7.34
CA LYS A 93 6.09 -4.62 -8.10
C LYS A 93 4.80 -4.77 -7.28
N ASN A 94 4.91 -5.22 -6.03
CA ASN A 94 3.75 -5.33 -5.14
C ASN A 94 3.13 -3.95 -4.83
N LEU A 95 3.94 -2.91 -4.66
CA LEU A 95 3.47 -1.54 -4.43
C LEU A 95 2.79 -0.96 -5.68
N GLU A 96 3.30 -1.24 -6.88
CA GLU A 96 2.66 -0.87 -8.16
C GLU A 96 1.33 -1.57 -8.35
N GLU A 97 1.25 -2.88 -8.04
CA GLU A 97 0.00 -3.64 -8.09
C GLU A 97 -1.03 -3.11 -7.07
N ALA A 98 -0.60 -2.76 -5.86
CA ALA A 98 -1.46 -2.14 -4.85
C ALA A 98 -1.97 -0.76 -5.29
N LEU A 99 -1.08 0.08 -5.86
CA LEU A 99 -1.45 1.38 -6.44
C LEU A 99 -2.42 1.23 -7.62
N ALA A 100 -2.26 0.19 -8.44
CA ALA A 100 -3.14 -0.09 -9.57
C ALA A 100 -4.52 -0.61 -9.14
N GLN A 101 -4.62 -1.32 -8.01
CA GLN A 101 -5.91 -1.73 -7.43
C GLN A 101 -6.67 -0.58 -6.76
N LEU A 102 -5.96 0.49 -6.39
CA LEU A 102 -6.54 1.70 -5.78
C LEU A 102 -7.00 2.75 -6.80
N GLY A 103 -6.75 2.55 -8.10
CA GLY A 103 -7.16 3.44 -9.20
C GLY A 103 -8.27 2.85 -10.05
#